data_AF-A0A1F2QEM3-F1
#
_entry.id   AF-A0A1F2QEM3-F1
#
_cell.length_a   1.000
_cell.length_b   1.000
_cell.length_c   1.000
_cell.angle_alpha   90.00
_cell.angle_beta   90.00
_cell.angle_gamma   90.00
#
_symmetry.space_group_name_H-M   'P 1'
#
loop_
_entity.id
_entity.type
_entity.pdbx_description
1 polymer ?
#
loop_
_entity_poly.entity_id
_entity_poly.type
_entity_poly.pdbx_seq_one_letter_code
_entity_poly.pdbx_strand_id
1 'polypeptide(L)'
;MRQVLSINRLIVIFCTLGFLFLVVDTFLEHIEAFKDEPLAWIPVAFSVVGLAIAGIASARWNETWIRLLHWCFIAALAVGAAGVCLHVADQFESEEERVAEHGDDTEEHKLPPILPPLAFTGLGAFGLIATLRKWQAETKS
;
A
#
# COMPACT_ATOMS: atom_id res chain seq x y z
N MET A 1 0.86 -20.07 -29.74
CA MET A 1 1.34 -20.66 -28.46
C MET A 1 0.57 -19.99 -27.32
N ARG A 2 -0.16 -20.74 -26.49
CA ARG A 2 -0.77 -20.19 -25.27
C ARG A 2 0.38 -19.72 -24.37
N GLN A 3 0.54 -18.42 -24.17
CA GLN A 3 1.43 -17.93 -23.12
C GLN A 3 0.83 -18.38 -21.80
N VAL A 4 1.42 -19.39 -21.19
CA VAL A 4 1.10 -19.77 -19.81
C VAL A 4 1.49 -18.58 -18.96
N LEU A 5 0.51 -18.03 -18.23
CA LEU A 5 0.73 -16.89 -17.36
C LEU A 5 1.73 -17.30 -16.27
N SER A 6 2.85 -16.60 -16.17
CA SER A 6 3.88 -16.95 -15.19
C SER A 6 3.44 -16.63 -13.77
N ILE A 7 4.06 -17.30 -12.80
CA ILE A 7 3.81 -17.04 -11.38
C ILE A 7 4.10 -15.57 -11.03
N ASN A 8 5.14 -14.97 -11.62
CA ASN A 8 5.47 -13.56 -11.40
C ASN A 8 4.37 -12.64 -11.92
N ARG A 9 3.84 -12.92 -13.13
CA ARG A 9 2.69 -12.18 -13.68
C ARG A 9 1.46 -12.33 -12.81
N LEU A 10 1.18 -13.53 -12.32
CA LEU A 10 0.06 -13.78 -11.40
C LEU A 10 0.20 -12.98 -10.11
N ILE A 11 1.39 -12.95 -9.50
CA ILE A 11 1.65 -12.14 -8.30
C ILE A 11 1.46 -10.65 -8.60
N VAL A 12 1.96 -10.15 -9.73
CA VAL A 12 1.78 -8.74 -10.10
C VAL A 12 0.31 -8.39 -10.37
N ILE A 13 -0.47 -9.28 -10.97
CA ILE A 13 -1.92 -9.09 -11.15
C ILE A 13 -2.61 -9.08 -9.79
N PHE A 14 -2.26 -9.99 -8.88
CA PHE A 14 -2.75 -9.97 -7.50
C PHE A 14 -2.40 -8.65 -6.81
N CYS A 15 -1.17 -8.16 -6.95
CA CYS A 15 -0.76 -6.87 -6.40
C CYS A 15 -1.51 -5.69 -7.03
N THR A 16 -1.84 -5.76 -8.32
CA THR A 16 -2.66 -4.75 -9.00
C THR A 16 -4.05 -4.67 -8.37
N LEU A 17 -4.69 -5.82 -8.11
CA LEU A 17 -5.96 -5.87 -7.39
C LEU A 17 -5.82 -5.38 -5.95
N GLY A 18 -4.70 -5.67 -5.29
CA GLY A 18 -4.38 -5.14 -3.97
C GLY A 18 -4.29 -3.62 -3.93
N PHE A 19 -3.63 -3.00 -4.91
CA PHE A 19 -3.60 -1.53 -5.03
C PHE A 19 -4.98 -0.95 -5.32
N LEU A 20 -5.80 -1.61 -6.16
CA LEU A 20 -7.17 -1.19 -6.39
C LEU A 20 -7.98 -1.19 -5.09
N PHE A 21 -7.86 -2.25 -4.28
CA PHE A 21 -8.49 -2.32 -2.97
C PHE A 21 -8.00 -1.18 -2.06
N LEU A 22 -6.68 -0.96 -1.98
CA LEU A 22 -6.10 0.12 -1.18
C LEU A 22 -6.58 1.52 -1.60
N VAL A 23 -6.79 1.79 -2.90
CA VAL A 23 -7.39 3.06 -3.34
C VAL A 23 -8.74 3.27 -2.68
N VAL A 24 -9.61 2.25 -2.72
CA VAL A 24 -10.96 2.36 -2.16
C VAL A 24 -10.91 2.47 -0.64
N ASP A 25 -10.16 1.57 0.00
CA ASP A 25 -10.05 1.46 1.45
C ASP A 25 -9.49 2.74 2.07
N THR A 26 -8.31 3.17 1.62
CA THR A 26 -7.66 4.37 2.15
C THR A 26 -8.43 5.65 1.84
N PHE A 27 -9.13 5.71 0.70
CA PHE A 27 -9.97 6.86 0.37
C PHE A 27 -11.15 6.98 1.34
N LEU A 28 -11.84 5.88 1.62
CA LEU A 28 -12.97 5.88 2.55
C LEU A 28 -12.54 6.21 3.98
N GLU A 29 -11.38 5.74 4.40
CA GLU A 29 -10.85 6.02 5.74
C GLU A 29 -10.43 7.48 5.94
N HIS A 30 -9.93 8.14 4.91
CA HIS A 30 -9.35 9.49 5.03
C HIS A 30 -10.27 10.59 4.48
N ILE A 31 -11.48 10.25 4.00
CA ILE A 31 -12.38 11.21 3.35
C ILE A 31 -12.75 12.40 4.23
N GLU A 32 -12.89 12.16 5.54
CA GLU A 32 -13.19 13.21 6.52
C GLU A 32 -11.93 14.03 6.86
N ALA A 33 -10.77 13.38 6.92
CA ALA A 33 -9.48 14.01 7.23
C ALA A 33 -8.91 14.87 6.10
N PHE A 34 -9.32 14.68 4.83
CA PHE A 34 -8.73 15.39 3.68
C PHE A 34 -8.82 16.91 3.74
N LYS A 35 -9.76 17.47 4.48
CA LYS A 35 -9.94 18.93 4.60
C LYS A 35 -8.93 19.55 5.55
N ASP A 36 -8.60 18.85 6.62
CA ASP A 36 -7.83 19.37 7.74
C ASP A 36 -6.38 18.87 7.70
N GLU A 37 -6.14 17.70 7.12
CA GLU A 37 -4.83 17.07 7.03
C GLU A 37 -4.45 16.76 5.57
N PRO A 38 -3.70 17.67 4.90
CA PRO A 38 -3.26 17.43 3.52
C PRO A 38 -2.41 16.17 3.35
N LEU A 39 -1.72 15.72 4.40
CA LEU A 39 -0.89 14.50 4.39
C LEU A 39 -1.73 13.21 4.31
N ALA A 40 -3.01 13.25 4.69
CA ALA A 40 -3.96 12.15 4.55
C ALA A 40 -4.13 11.69 3.08
N TRP A 41 -3.76 12.53 2.11
CA TRP A 41 -3.77 12.19 0.69
C TRP A 41 -2.63 11.24 0.26
N ILE A 42 -1.55 11.14 1.03
CA ILE A 42 -0.38 10.33 0.69
C ILE A 42 -0.77 8.86 0.39
N PRO A 43 -1.46 8.13 1.28
CA PRO A 43 -1.82 6.73 1.02
C PRO A 43 -2.72 6.57 -0.21
N VAL A 44 -3.65 7.49 -0.44
CA VAL A 44 -4.57 7.44 -1.58
C VAL A 44 -3.84 7.70 -2.90
N ALA A 45 -3.10 8.81 -2.97
CA ALA A 45 -2.35 9.19 -4.16
C ALA A 45 -1.31 8.12 -4.53
N PHE A 46 -0.62 7.59 -3.52
CA PHE A 46 0.34 6.50 -3.71
C PHE A 46 -0.35 5.22 -4.21
N SER A 47 -1.51 4.86 -3.68
CA SER A 47 -2.30 3.71 -4.16
C SER A 47 -2.73 3.87 -5.62
N VAL A 48 -3.16 5.06 -6.04
CA VAL A 48 -3.57 5.33 -7.42
C VAL A 48 -2.38 5.21 -8.37
N VAL A 49 -1.23 5.80 -8.02
CA VAL A 49 0.00 5.68 -8.81
C VAL A 49 0.46 4.22 -8.88
N GLY A 50 0.43 3.51 -7.75
CA GLY A 50 0.77 2.09 -7.68
C GLY A 50 -0.13 1.23 -8.56
N LEU A 51 -1.44 1.46 -8.54
CA LEU A 51 -2.42 0.79 -9.40
C LEU A 51 -2.12 1.03 -10.87
N ALA A 52 -1.83 2.27 -11.26
CA ALA A 52 -1.50 2.61 -12.65
C ALA A 52 -0.23 1.88 -13.11
N ILE A 53 0.85 1.95 -12.32
CA ILE A 53 2.12 1.29 -12.65
C ILE A 53 1.95 -0.23 -12.72
N ALA A 54 1.30 -0.85 -11.73
CA ALA A 54 1.08 -2.29 -11.67
C ALA A 54 0.15 -2.79 -12.79
N GLY A 55 -0.91 -2.04 -13.11
CA GLY A 55 -1.80 -2.34 -14.22
C GLY A 55 -1.09 -2.26 -15.57
N ILE A 56 -0.29 -1.21 -15.80
CA ILE A 56 0.49 -1.09 -17.03
C ILE A 56 1.55 -2.19 -17.12
N ALA A 57 2.28 -2.48 -16.04
CA ALA A 57 3.29 -3.55 -16.02
C ALA A 57 2.67 -4.93 -16.27
N SER A 58 1.48 -5.21 -15.72
CA SER A 58 0.72 -6.43 -15.99
C SER A 58 0.37 -6.59 -17.47
N ALA A 59 -0.07 -5.50 -18.11
CA ALA A 59 -0.42 -5.48 -19.53
C ALA A 59 0.81 -5.44 -20.46
N ARG A 60 1.89 -4.79 -20.02
CA ARG A 60 3.12 -4.52 -20.78
C ARG A 60 4.33 -5.06 -20.03
N TRP A 61 4.47 -6.38 -20.08
CA TRP A 61 5.53 -7.11 -19.38
C TRP A 61 6.90 -6.96 -20.06
N ASN A 62 7.51 -5.80 -19.86
CA ASN A 62 8.85 -5.48 -20.37
C ASN A 62 9.74 -4.94 -19.25
N GLU A 63 11.05 -4.87 -19.51
CA GLU A 63 12.04 -4.52 -18.50
C GLU A 63 11.78 -3.14 -17.87
N THR A 64 11.36 -2.15 -18.67
CA THR A 64 11.12 -0.78 -18.18
C THR A 64 10.00 -0.75 -17.15
N TRP A 65 8.84 -1.34 -17.46
CA TRP A 65 7.69 -1.35 -16.55
C TRP A 65 7.93 -2.22 -15.32
N ILE A 66 8.62 -3.36 -15.47
CA ILE A 66 8.99 -4.20 -14.33
C ILE A 66 9.96 -3.48 -13.40
N ARG A 67 10.93 -2.73 -13.94
CA ARG A 67 11.87 -1.95 -13.13
C ARG A 67 11.16 -0.80 -12.39
N LEU A 68 10.25 -0.10 -13.05
CA LEU A 68 9.44 0.94 -12.41
C LEU A 68 8.56 0.34 -11.29
N LEU A 69 7.92 -0.79 -11.57
CA LEU A 69 7.11 -1.51 -10.61
C LEU A 69 7.94 -2.01 -9.41
N HIS A 70 9.17 -2.45 -9.62
CA HIS A 70 10.09 -2.84 -8.53
C HIS A 70 10.33 -1.67 -7.56
N TRP A 71 10.64 -0.49 -8.09
CA TRP A 71 10.79 0.72 -7.26
C TRP A 71 9.48 1.12 -6.58
N CYS A 72 8.34 0.96 -7.26
CA CYS A 72 7.03 1.17 -6.66
C CYS A 72 6.80 0.25 -5.45
N PHE A 73 7.22 -1.02 -5.52
CA PHE A 73 7.09 -1.94 -4.39
C PHE A 73 8.04 -1.62 -3.23
N ILE A 74 9.24 -1.10 -3.50
CA ILE A 74 10.13 -0.56 -2.45
C ILE A 74 9.44 0.61 -1.74
N ALA A 75 8.87 1.54 -2.52
CA ALA A 75 8.14 2.67 -1.96
C ALA A 75 6.91 2.21 -1.17
N ALA A 76 6.17 1.20 -1.65
CA ALA A 76 5.02 0.65 -0.94
C ALA A 76 5.42 0.04 0.41
N LEU A 77 6.54 -0.68 0.45
CA LEU A 77 7.09 -1.22 1.69
C LEU A 77 7.45 -0.11 2.68
N ALA A 78 8.08 0.97 2.19
CA ALA A 78 8.45 2.12 3.02
C ALA A 78 7.22 2.88 3.54
N VAL A 79 6.23 3.16 2.69
CA VAL A 79 4.96 3.82 3.06
C VAL A 79 4.20 2.99 4.08
N GLY A 80 4.10 1.67 3.87
CA GLY A 80 3.44 0.77 4.80
C GLY A 80 4.13 0.71 6.16
N ALA A 81 5.46 0.58 6.18
CA ALA A 81 6.22 0.58 7.42
C ALA A 81 6.10 1.91 8.19
N ALA A 82 6.21 3.04 7.48
CA ALA A 82 6.02 4.36 8.07
C ALA A 82 4.59 4.52 8.63
N GLY A 83 3.57 4.10 7.88
CA GLY A 83 2.18 4.16 8.33
C GLY A 83 1.93 3.32 9.59
N VAL A 84 2.52 2.12 9.69
CA VAL A 84 2.45 1.30 10.91
C VAL A 84 3.07 2.05 12.09
N CYS A 85 4.26 2.64 11.90
CA CYS A 85 4.92 3.39 12.97
C CYS A 85 4.09 4.60 13.45
N LEU A 86 3.48 5.35 12.52
CA LEU A 86 2.64 6.50 12.85
C LEU A 86 1.35 6.08 13.56
N HIS A 87 0.65 5.07 13.05
CA HIS A 87 -0.58 4.58 13.69
C HIS A 87 -0.34 4.01 15.09
N VAL A 88 0.81 3.37 15.31
CA VAL A 88 1.19 2.86 16.64
C VAL A 88 1.56 4.02 17.58
N ALA A 89 2.24 5.05 17.10
CA ALA A 89 2.55 6.23 17.90
C ALA A 89 1.28 6.96 18.36
N ASP A 90 0.33 7.20 17.44
CA ASP A 90 -0.95 7.83 17.75
C ASP A 90 -1.77 7.02 18.76
N GLN A 91 -1.71 5.68 18.70
CA GLN A 91 -2.36 4.82 19.68
C GLN A 91 -1.83 5.07 21.10
N PHE A 92 -0.51 5.18 21.26
CA PHE A 92 0.08 5.44 22.58
C PHE A 92 -0.24 6.85 23.10
N GLU A 93 -0.17 7.87 22.23
CA GLU A 93 -0.51 9.25 22.62
C GLU A 93 -1.99 9.34 23.06
N SER A 94 -2.90 8.71 22.32
CA SER A 94 -4.32 8.67 22.69
C SER A 94 -4.60 7.87 23.97
N GLU A 95 -3.83 6.81 24.27
CA GLU A 95 -3.94 6.08 25.53
C GLU A 95 -3.45 6.91 26.73
N GLU A 96 -2.34 7.65 26.58
CA GLU A 96 -1.83 8.54 27.63
C GLU A 96 -2.82 9.67 27.95
N GLU A 97 -3.41 10.28 26.93
CA GLU A 97 -4.41 11.35 27.08
C GLU A 97 -5.68 10.82 27.78
N ARG A 98 -6.16 9.62 27.41
CA ARG A 98 -7.29 8.96 28.08
C ARG A 98 -7.04 8.59 29.54
N VAL A 99 -5.80 8.24 29.90
CA VAL A 99 -5.45 7.95 31.30
C VAL A 99 -5.37 9.24 32.12
N ALA A 100 -4.93 10.35 31.51
CA ALA A 100 -4.89 11.67 32.13
C ALA A 100 -6.29 12.28 32.31
N GLU A 101 -7.20 12.08 31.35
CA GLU A 101 -8.60 12.52 31.39
C GLU A 101 -9.53 11.45 32.00
N HIS A 102 -9.36 11.17 33.30
CA HIS A 102 -10.38 10.45 34.07
C HIS A 102 -11.66 11.32 34.20
N GLY A 103 -12.65 11.17 33.33
CA GLY A 103 -14.02 11.60 33.68
C GLY A 103 -15.06 11.99 32.62
N ASP A 104 -14.84 11.87 31.32
CA ASP A 104 -15.93 12.11 30.35
C ASP A 104 -15.92 11.09 29.19
N ASP A 105 -16.78 10.07 29.32
CA ASP A 105 -16.84 8.90 28.44
C ASP A 105 -17.60 9.17 27.12
N THR A 106 -17.62 10.40 26.58
CA THR A 106 -18.53 10.75 25.48
C THR A 106 -17.93 10.90 24.08
N GLU A 107 -16.61 11.02 23.92
CA GLU A 107 -15.99 11.04 22.58
C GLU A 107 -15.38 9.68 22.25
N GLU A 108 -16.07 8.89 21.41
CA GLU A 108 -15.49 7.69 20.79
C GLU A 108 -14.34 8.10 19.85
N HIS A 109 -13.13 8.31 20.40
CA HIS A 109 -11.92 8.43 19.60
C HIS A 109 -11.65 7.10 18.89
N LYS A 110 -12.07 7.02 17.63
CA LYS A 110 -11.84 5.88 16.76
C LYS A 110 -10.35 5.82 16.40
N LEU A 111 -9.64 4.87 17.00
CA LEU A 111 -8.23 4.62 16.69
C LEU A 111 -8.04 4.35 15.19
N PRO A 112 -6.96 4.88 14.59
CA PRO A 112 -6.72 4.70 13.16
C PRO A 112 -6.41 3.21 12.86
N PRO A 113 -7.05 2.62 11.83
CA PRO A 113 -6.93 1.19 11.54
C PRO A 113 -5.53 0.83 11.03
N ILE A 114 -4.93 -0.23 11.58
CA ILE A 114 -3.57 -0.67 11.19
C ILE A 114 -3.53 -1.51 9.89
N LEU A 115 -4.70 -1.92 9.39
CA LEU A 115 -4.82 -2.84 8.26
C LEU A 115 -4.28 -2.28 6.93
N PRO A 116 -4.61 -1.05 6.49
CA PRO A 116 -4.06 -0.49 5.25
C PRO A 116 -2.53 -0.33 5.26
N PRO A 117 -1.88 0.20 6.31
CA PRO A 117 -0.41 0.23 6.39
C PRO A 117 0.23 -1.16 6.28
N LEU A 118 -0.35 -2.18 6.91
CA LEU A 118 0.12 -3.56 6.78
C LEU A 118 -0.08 -4.11 5.37
N ALA A 119 -1.20 -3.79 4.71
CA ALA A 119 -1.46 -4.18 3.34
C ALA A 119 -0.44 -3.57 2.36
N PHE A 120 -0.05 -2.30 2.52
CA PHE A 120 1.07 -1.71 1.77
C PHE A 120 2.38 -2.47 1.97
N THR A 121 2.69 -2.80 3.21
CA THR A 121 3.90 -3.55 3.58
C THR A 121 3.90 -4.93 2.90
N GLY A 122 2.78 -5.65 2.99
CA GLY A 122 2.60 -6.96 2.36
C GLY A 122 2.70 -6.90 0.84
N LEU A 123 2.03 -5.96 0.19
CA LEU A 123 2.12 -5.76 -1.27
C LEU A 123 3.54 -5.41 -1.71
N GLY A 124 4.23 -4.55 -0.95
CA GLY A 124 5.64 -4.24 -1.18
C GLY A 124 6.51 -5.49 -1.14
N ALA A 125 6.35 -6.34 -0.12
CA ALA A 125 7.11 -7.57 0.02
C ALA A 125 6.83 -8.59 -1.11
N PHE A 126 5.57 -8.92 -1.38
CA PHE A 126 5.19 -9.88 -2.43
C PHE A 126 5.58 -9.38 -3.83
N GLY A 127 5.38 -8.09 -4.09
CA GLY A 127 5.71 -7.46 -5.35
C GLY A 127 7.21 -7.38 -5.61
N LEU A 128 8.01 -7.10 -4.59
CA LEU A 128 9.47 -7.15 -4.66
C LEU A 128 9.96 -8.52 -5.08
N ILE A 129 9.46 -9.57 -4.43
CA ILE A 129 9.76 -10.97 -4.73
C ILE A 129 9.46 -11.27 -6.21
N ALA A 130 8.29 -10.87 -6.72
CA ALA A 130 7.92 -11.10 -8.12
C ALA A 130 8.76 -10.31 -9.13
N THR A 131 9.33 -9.17 -8.74
CA THR A 131 10.08 -8.27 -9.64
C THR A 131 11.60 -8.44 -9.54
N LEU A 132 12.10 -9.34 -8.69
CA LEU A 132 13.54 -9.63 -8.57
C LEU A 132 14.12 -10.11 -9.90
N ARG A 133 15.22 -9.47 -10.33
CA ARG A 133 15.90 -9.76 -11.61
C ARG A 133 16.28 -11.23 -11.80
N LYS A 134 16.60 -11.94 -10.71
CA LYS A 134 16.91 -13.38 -10.73
C LYS A 134 15.76 -14.22 -11.31
N TRP A 135 14.53 -13.75 -11.21
CA TRP A 135 13.32 -14.51 -11.57
C TRP A 135 12.62 -13.97 -12.83
N GLN A 136 13.17 -12.94 -13.46
CA GLN A 136 12.65 -12.30 -14.66
C GLN A 136 13.16 -12.99 -15.94
N ALA A 137 12.84 -14.27 -16.13
CA ALA A 137 13.24 -15.02 -17.33
C ALA A 137 12.48 -14.56 -18.60
N GLU A 138 11.27 -14.03 -18.44
CA GLU A 138 10.36 -13.65 -19.53
C GLU A 138 10.72 -12.37 -20.26
N THR A 139 11.51 -11.47 -19.65
CA THR A 139 11.85 -10.17 -20.25
C THR A 139 13.08 -10.21 -21.16
N LYS A 140 13.72 -11.39 -21.31
CA LYS A 140 14.97 -11.58 -22.09
C LYS A 140 14.73 -11.98 -23.55
N SER A 141 13.49 -11.88 -24.03
CA SER A 141 13.09 -12.20 -25.41
C SER A 141 13.24 -11.03 -26.36
#